data_AF-A0A974YCX2-F1
#
_entry.id   AF-A0A974YCX2-F1
#
_cell.length_a   1.000
_cell.length_b   1.000
_cell.length_c   1.000
_cell.angle_alpha   90.00
_cell.angle_beta   90.00
_cell.angle_gamma   90.00
#
_symmetry.space_group_name_H-M   'P 1'
#
loop_
_entity.id
_entity.type
_entity.pdbx_description
1 polymer ?
#
loop_
_entity_poly.entity_id
_entity_poly.type
_entity_poly.pdbx_seq_one_letter_code
_entity_poly.pdbx_strand_id
1 'polypeptide(L)'
;MSEAPRVIDLDRDAIKQGLREGALVLVDVREPHEFAAGHIPGAVSHPLSSFDPSALPEGKRIVFSCAAGVRSVRALEFAQASGRDIREHYKGGFKDWAAAGEPVE
;
A
#
# COMPACT_ATOMS: atom_id res chain seq x y z
N MET A 1 -19.72 -7.86 -17.79
CA MET A 1 -19.34 -6.44 -17.92
C MET A 1 -18.09 -6.26 -17.08
N SER A 2 -16.92 -6.11 -17.70
CA SER A 2 -15.64 -5.97 -16.97
C SER A 2 -15.57 -4.55 -16.42
N GLU A 3 -16.00 -4.35 -15.18
CA GLU A 3 -15.78 -3.09 -14.49
C GLU A 3 -14.26 -2.94 -14.32
N ALA A 4 -13.69 -1.86 -14.85
CA ALA A 4 -12.27 -1.58 -14.67
C ALA A 4 -11.96 -1.52 -13.16
N PRO A 5 -10.77 -1.98 -12.72
CA PRO A 5 -10.41 -1.93 -11.30
C PRO A 5 -10.60 -0.51 -10.80
N ARG A 6 -11.45 -0.34 -9.77
CA ARG A 6 -11.67 0.97 -9.15
C ARG A 6 -10.42 1.27 -8.34
N VAL A 7 -9.53 2.09 -8.90
CA VAL A 7 -8.29 2.53 -8.26
C VAL A 7 -8.50 3.94 -7.72
N ILE A 8 -8.20 4.14 -6.44
CA ILE A 8 -8.25 5.40 -5.72
C ILE A 8 -6.82 5.77 -5.33
N ASP A 9 -6.35 6.88 -5.89
CA ASP A 9 -5.05 7.44 -5.59
C ASP A 9 -5.12 8.21 -4.27
N LEU A 10 -4.42 7.75 -3.24
CA LEU A 10 -4.20 8.52 -2.02
C LEU A 10 -2.88 9.29 -2.10
N ASP A 11 -2.89 10.49 -1.52
CA ASP A 11 -1.72 11.32 -1.32
C ASP A 11 -1.05 11.07 0.03
N ARG A 12 0.14 11.64 0.22
CA ARG A 12 0.92 11.47 1.44
C ARG A 12 0.18 11.93 2.69
N ASP A 13 -0.57 13.02 2.62
CA ASP A 13 -1.25 13.59 3.77
C ASP A 13 -2.40 12.68 4.24
N ALA A 14 -3.15 12.08 3.31
CA ALA A 14 -4.15 11.06 3.60
C ALA A 14 -3.53 9.81 4.26
N ILE A 15 -2.37 9.35 3.76
CA ILE A 15 -1.63 8.24 4.38
C ILE A 15 -1.22 8.60 5.81
N LYS A 16 -0.61 9.77 5.99
CA LYS A 16 -0.15 10.25 7.31
C LYS A 16 -1.31 10.35 8.29
N GLN A 17 -2.43 10.93 7.87
CA GLN A 17 -3.60 11.08 8.72
C GLN A 17 -4.16 9.71 9.11
N GLY A 18 -4.37 8.81 8.16
CA GLY A 18 -4.93 7.50 8.45
C GLY A 18 -4.01 6.62 9.30
N LEU A 19 -2.69 6.72 9.13
CA LEU A 19 -1.72 6.04 10.01
C LEU A 19 -1.77 6.59 11.44
N ARG A 20 -1.84 7.93 11.62
CA ARG A 20 -1.96 8.57 12.95
C ARG A 20 -3.26 8.20 13.67
N GLU A 21 -4.36 8.13 12.93
CA GLU A 21 -5.68 7.80 13.48
C GLU A 21 -5.87 6.28 13.66
N GLY A 22 -4.95 5.46 13.14
CA GLY A 22 -5.12 4.01 13.08
C GLY A 22 -6.29 3.56 12.19
N ALA A 23 -6.76 4.46 11.32
CA ALA A 23 -7.92 4.26 10.45
C ALA A 23 -7.59 3.41 9.22
N LEU A 24 -6.32 3.34 8.82
CA LEU A 24 -5.85 2.51 7.72
C LEU A 24 -4.62 1.68 8.09
N VAL A 25 -4.38 0.62 7.31
CA VAL A 25 -3.14 -0.15 7.32
C VAL A 25 -2.45 0.04 5.99
N LEU A 26 -1.23 0.55 6.03
CA LEU A 26 -0.39 0.69 4.85
C LEU A 26 0.32 -0.64 4.58
N VAL A 27 0.13 -1.21 3.41
CA VAL A 27 0.76 -2.48 3.00
C VAL A 27 1.83 -2.17 1.96
N ASP A 28 3.09 -2.37 2.30
CA ASP A 28 4.22 -2.16 1.42
C ASP A 28 4.49 -3.40 0.57
N VAL A 29 4.31 -3.27 -0.75
CA VAL A 29 4.48 -4.34 -1.72
C VAL A 29 5.85 -4.35 -2.41
N ARG A 30 6.81 -3.58 -1.87
CA ARG A 30 8.22 -3.67 -2.27
C ARG A 30 8.84 -4.99 -1.82
N GLU A 31 10.02 -5.29 -2.36
CA GLU A 31 10.74 -6.48 -1.93
C GLU A 31 11.18 -6.36 -0.46
N PRO A 32 11.34 -7.49 0.28
CA PRO A 32 11.69 -7.46 1.71
C PRO A 32 12.96 -6.68 2.01
N HIS A 33 13.94 -6.73 1.11
CA HIS A 33 15.20 -6.00 1.28
C HIS A 33 15.03 -4.49 1.14
N GLU A 34 14.09 -4.00 0.31
CA GLU A 34 13.76 -2.58 0.20
C GLU A 34 13.02 -2.10 1.47
N PHE A 35 12.14 -2.95 2.01
CA PHE A 35 11.42 -2.65 3.26
C PHE A 35 12.39 -2.58 4.44
N ALA A 36 13.28 -3.57 4.58
CA ALA A 36 14.29 -3.63 5.63
C ALA A 36 15.33 -2.50 5.55
N ALA A 37 15.57 -1.95 4.36
CA ALA A 37 16.45 -0.79 4.17
C ALA A 37 15.79 0.53 4.59
N GLY A 38 14.47 0.55 4.73
CA GLY A 38 13.70 1.73 5.11
C GLY A 38 12.25 1.61 4.63
N HIS A 39 11.30 1.80 5.54
CA HIS A 39 9.87 1.74 5.25
C HIS A 39 9.08 2.82 5.97
N ILE A 40 7.81 2.98 5.56
CA ILE A 40 6.91 3.96 6.18
C ILE A 40 6.52 3.40 7.56
N PRO A 41 6.62 4.20 8.64
CA PRO A 41 6.29 3.75 9.99
C PRO A 41 4.88 3.17 10.09
N GLY A 42 4.76 2.00 10.70
CA GLY A 42 3.49 1.27 10.81
C GLY A 42 2.99 0.61 9.53
N ALA A 43 3.79 0.62 8.44
CA ALA A 43 3.50 -0.18 7.27
C ALA A 43 3.78 -1.66 7.52
N VAL A 44 3.00 -2.54 6.91
CA VAL A 44 3.23 -4.00 6.93
C VAL A 44 3.88 -4.42 5.62
N SER A 45 4.91 -5.26 5.69
CA SER A 45 5.56 -5.79 4.49
C SER A 45 4.71 -6.90 3.88
N HIS A 46 4.31 -6.75 2.62
CA HIS A 46 3.67 -7.80 1.83
C HIS A 46 4.15 -7.75 0.37
N PRO A 47 5.34 -8.30 0.08
CA PRO A 47 6.01 -8.17 -1.21
C PRO A 47 5.16 -8.67 -2.38
N LEU A 48 5.22 -7.97 -3.51
CA LEU A 48 4.49 -8.39 -4.71
C LEU A 48 4.96 -9.76 -5.23
N SER A 49 6.23 -10.12 -5.00
CA SER A 49 6.83 -11.40 -5.39
C SER A 49 6.22 -12.62 -4.67
N SER A 50 5.71 -12.43 -3.46
CA SER A 50 5.04 -13.46 -2.64
C SER A 50 3.64 -13.00 -2.21
N PHE A 51 2.97 -12.22 -3.05
CA PHE A 51 1.71 -11.59 -2.69
C PHE A 51 0.60 -12.64 -2.53
N ASP A 52 0.02 -12.66 -1.34
CA ASP A 52 -1.08 -13.53 -0.98
C ASP A 52 -2.23 -12.67 -0.46
N PRO A 53 -3.31 -12.51 -1.26
CA PRO A 53 -4.47 -11.75 -0.84
C PRO A 53 -5.17 -12.29 0.41
N SER A 54 -4.99 -13.57 0.75
CA SER A 54 -5.59 -14.17 1.96
C SER A 54 -4.85 -13.77 3.24
N ALA A 55 -3.56 -13.42 3.14
CA ALA A 55 -2.74 -12.96 4.27
C ALA A 55 -2.93 -11.47 4.61
N LEU A 56 -3.74 -10.74 3.81
CA LEU A 56 -4.01 -9.32 4.05
C LEU A 56 -4.96 -9.13 5.25
N PRO A 57 -4.70 -8.15 6.14
CA PRO A 57 -5.50 -7.92 7.34
C PRO A 57 -6.97 -7.67 7.00
N GLU A 58 -7.87 -8.29 7.75
CA GLU A 58 -9.31 -8.12 7.58
C GLU A 58 -9.86 -7.02 8.51
N GLY A 59 -11.01 -6.44 8.14
CA GLY A 59 -11.72 -5.47 8.97
C GLY A 59 -11.08 -4.08 9.09
N LYS A 60 -9.98 -3.82 8.39
CA LYS A 60 -9.33 -2.50 8.31
C LYS A 60 -9.26 -1.99 6.88
N ARG A 61 -9.23 -0.67 6.73
CA ARG A 61 -9.01 0.00 5.44
C ARG A 61 -7.57 -0.25 5.00
N ILE A 62 -7.37 -1.02 3.94
CA ILE A 62 -6.03 -1.34 3.41
C ILE A 62 -5.67 -0.34 2.33
N VAL A 63 -4.44 0.17 2.40
CA VAL A 63 -3.84 0.98 1.35
C VAL A 63 -2.53 0.35 0.92
N PHE A 64 -2.37 0.09 -0.38
CA PHE A 64 -1.10 -0.43 -0.88
C PHE A 64 -0.08 0.68 -1.14
N SER A 65 1.18 0.44 -0.82
CA SER A 65 2.31 1.32 -1.10
C SER A 65 3.38 0.54 -1.84
N CYS A 66 4.11 1.20 -2.72
CA CYS A 66 5.33 0.63 -3.29
C CYS A 66 6.38 1.72 -3.47
N ALA A 67 7.44 1.52 -4.25
CA ALA A 67 8.43 2.58 -4.46
C ALA A 67 7.87 3.82 -5.17
N ALA A 68 6.94 3.68 -6.12
CA ALA A 68 6.49 4.78 -7.00
C ALA A 68 5.06 4.58 -7.56
N GLY A 69 4.17 3.93 -6.82
CA GLY A 69 2.78 3.65 -7.25
C GLY A 69 2.56 2.51 -8.25
N VAL A 70 3.55 2.09 -9.04
CA VAL A 70 3.36 1.09 -10.12
C VAL A 70 3.05 -0.32 -9.61
N ARG A 71 3.80 -0.82 -8.62
CA ARG A 71 3.61 -2.18 -8.07
C ARG A 71 2.35 -2.28 -7.21
N SER A 72 1.95 -1.19 -6.55
CA SER A 72 0.75 -1.13 -5.73
C SER A 72 -0.54 -1.26 -6.55
N VAL A 73 -0.56 -0.80 -7.80
CA VAL A 73 -1.71 -1.02 -8.70
C VAL A 73 -1.86 -2.51 -9.04
N ARG A 74 -0.76 -3.23 -9.29
CA ARG A 74 -0.82 -4.68 -9.51
C ARG A 74 -1.32 -5.43 -8.27
N ALA A 75 -0.87 -5.02 -7.07
CA ALA A 75 -1.37 -5.59 -5.83
C ALA A 75 -2.89 -5.35 -5.64
N LEU A 76 -3.39 -4.16 -6.02
CA LEU A 76 -4.82 -3.88 -6.07
C LEU A 76 -5.55 -4.82 -7.01
N GLU A 77 -5.06 -5.01 -8.23
CA GLU A 77 -5.66 -5.93 -9.21
C GLU A 77 -5.73 -7.36 -8.67
N PHE A 78 -4.64 -7.87 -8.08
CA PHE A 78 -4.62 -9.20 -7.46
C PHE A 78 -5.60 -9.30 -6.29
N ALA A 79 -5.67 -8.29 -5.42
CA ALA A 79 -6.59 -8.27 -4.30
C ALA A 79 -8.05 -8.25 -4.79
N GLN A 80 -8.39 -7.39 -5.75
CA GLN A 80 -9.73 -7.34 -6.34
C GLN A 80 -10.10 -8.64 -7.05
N ALA A 81 -9.17 -9.27 -7.77
CA ALA A 81 -9.38 -10.56 -8.41
C ALA A 81 -9.64 -11.69 -7.39
N SER A 82 -9.10 -11.58 -6.18
CA SER A 82 -9.39 -12.50 -5.07
C SER A 82 -10.70 -12.19 -4.33
N GLY A 83 -11.46 -11.18 -4.76
CA GLY A 83 -12.72 -10.77 -4.15
C GLY A 83 -12.58 -9.78 -2.99
N ARG A 84 -11.38 -9.24 -2.75
CA ARG A 84 -11.15 -8.21 -1.73
C ARG A 84 -11.56 -6.86 -2.29
N ASP A 85 -12.43 -6.13 -1.58
CA ASP A 85 -12.84 -4.77 -1.98
C ASP A 85 -11.80 -3.72 -1.57
N ILE A 86 -10.57 -3.86 -2.07
CA ILE A 86 -9.48 -2.92 -1.83
C ILE A 86 -9.29 -2.10 -3.10
N ARG A 87 -9.38 -0.78 -2.96
CA ARG A 87 -9.37 0.17 -4.08
C ARG A 87 -8.28 1.21 -3.95
N GLU A 88 -7.67 1.33 -2.79
CA GLU A 88 -6.82 2.45 -2.42
C GLU A 88 -5.35 2.08 -2.49
N HIS A 89 -4.55 2.98 -3.07
CA HIS A 89 -3.10 2.89 -2.99
C HIS A 89 -2.46 4.26 -2.88
N TYR A 90 -1.26 4.28 -2.32
CA TYR A 90 -0.43 5.45 -2.25
C TYR A 90 0.30 5.64 -3.59
N LYS A 91 -0.17 6.60 -4.38
CA LYS A 91 0.40 6.90 -5.71
C LYS A 91 1.86 7.35 -5.64
N GLY A 92 2.18 8.21 -4.67
CA GLY A 92 3.53 8.73 -4.47
C GLY A 92 4.53 7.65 -4.02
N GLY A 93 4.04 6.66 -3.28
CA GLY A 93 4.85 5.57 -2.77
C GLY A 93 5.98 6.02 -1.84
N PHE A 94 6.88 5.10 -1.52
CA PHE A 94 8.01 5.34 -0.65
C PHE A 94 8.93 6.48 -1.12
N LYS A 95 9.09 6.68 -2.43
CA LYS A 95 9.92 7.78 -2.95
C LYS A 95 9.37 9.15 -2.61
N ASP A 96 8.06 9.36 -2.74
CA ASP A 96 7.42 10.63 -2.36
C ASP A 96 7.50 10.90 -0.85
N TRP A 97 7.36 9.84 -0.05
CA TRP A 97 7.54 9.89 1.40
C TRP A 97 8.96 10.31 1.79
N ALA A 98 9.95 9.60 1.25
CA ALA A 98 11.37 9.87 1.51
C ALA A 98 11.80 11.25 0.98
N ALA A 99 11.30 11.66 -0.20
CA ALA A 99 11.59 12.97 -0.78
C ALA A 99 11.06 14.14 0.06
N ALA A 100 9.97 13.93 0.81
CA ALA A 100 9.47 14.91 1.77
C ALA A 100 10.22 14.94 3.11
N GLY A 101 11.22 14.07 3.30
CA GLY A 101 11.96 13.98 4.57
C GLY A 101 11.09 13.48 5.72
N GLU A 102 10.03 12.71 5.42
CA GLU A 102 9.21 12.08 6.43
C GLU A 102 9.98 10.95 7.14
N PRO A 103 9.64 10.62 8.40
CA PRO A 103 10.31 9.58 9.16
C PRO A 103 10.13 8.21 8.51
N VAL A 104 11.18 7.39 8.54
CA VAL A 104 11.20 6.00 8.08
C VAL A 104 11.67 5.08 9.20
N GLU A 105 11.21 3.83 9.18
CA GLU A 105 11.60 2.73 10.09
C GLU A 105 12.47 1.68 9.38
#